data_AF-A0A7X6YME4-F1
#
_entry.id   AF-A0A7X6YME4-F1
#
_cell.length_a   1.000
_cell.length_b   1.000
_cell.length_c   1.000
_cell.angle_alpha   90.00
_cell.angle_beta   90.00
_cell.angle_gamma   90.00
#
_symmetry.space_group_name_H-M   'P 1'
#
loop_
_entity.id
_entity.type
_entity.pdbx_description
1 polymer ?
#
loop_
_entity_poly.entity_id
_entity_poly.type
_entity_poly.pdbx_seq_one_letter_code
_entity_poly.pdbx_strand_id
1 'polypeptide(L)'
;MDKFKRTLEQSKKFLIVIGVLWIILAIVLVSPIAYCIADATNSLGKFDINIFVEELIPAIRSFSTFFQMFSAKYIGTFGTCLMNYTIVFFVCSIIGFTKTKPKGEYHDVEHGSSDWSENGEQYKVLNKNKGIILAEDNYLPIDKRGNINTLIVGRFWFW
;
A
#
# COMPACT_ATOMS: atom_id res chain seq x y z
N MET A 1 9.02 9.46 -19.90
CA MET A 1 7.56 9.19 -19.94
C MET A 1 7.19 7.95 -19.11
N ASP A 2 8.06 6.93 -19.04
CA ASP A 2 7.76 5.68 -18.33
C ASP A 2 7.60 5.83 -16.80
N LYS A 3 8.37 6.71 -16.15
CA LYS A 3 8.19 7.00 -14.70
C LYS A 3 6.82 7.60 -14.37
N PHE A 4 6.27 8.43 -15.27
CA PHE A 4 4.94 9.03 -15.09
C PHE A 4 3.83 7.99 -15.28
N LYS A 5 3.97 7.14 -16.31
CA LYS A 5 3.03 6.04 -16.57
C LYS A 5 3.03 5.00 -15.44
N ARG A 6 4.20 4.60 -14.93
CA ARG A 6 4.33 3.72 -13.75
C ARG A 6 3.69 4.33 -12.50
N THR A 7 3.94 5.60 -12.22
CA THR A 7 3.30 6.31 -11.10
C THR A 7 1.78 6.35 -11.24
N LEU A 8 1.25 6.52 -12.46
CA LEU A 8 -0.19 6.48 -12.75
C LEU A 8 -0.81 5.09 -12.61
N GLU A 9 -0.11 4.03 -12.98
CA GLU A 9 -0.61 2.66 -12.82
C GLU A 9 -0.59 2.22 -11.35
N GLN A 10 0.44 2.62 -10.59
CA GLN A 10 0.52 2.41 -9.16
C GLN A 10 -0.55 3.23 -8.40
N SER A 11 -0.82 4.46 -8.82
CA SER A 11 -1.84 5.30 -8.18
C SER A 11 -3.26 4.76 -8.36
N LYS A 12 -3.59 4.14 -9.51
CA LYS A 12 -4.90 3.49 -9.72
C LYS A 12 -5.17 2.36 -8.71
N LYS A 13 -4.20 1.46 -8.53
CA LYS A 13 -4.33 0.36 -7.56
C LYS A 13 -4.49 0.88 -6.14
N PHE A 14 -3.70 1.90 -5.78
CA PHE A 14 -3.77 2.56 -4.48
C PHE A 14 -5.14 3.22 -4.21
N LEU A 15 -5.70 3.93 -5.20
CA LEU A 15 -7.02 4.54 -5.09
C LEU A 15 -8.14 3.51 -4.90
N ILE A 16 -8.08 2.38 -5.60
CA ILE A 16 -9.05 1.28 -5.43
C ILE A 16 -9.00 0.74 -4.00
N VAL A 17 -7.80 0.43 -3.49
CA VAL A 17 -7.62 -0.10 -2.13
C VAL A 17 -8.13 0.89 -1.08
N ILE A 18 -7.82 2.18 -1.23
CA ILE A 18 -8.32 3.23 -0.33
C ILE A 18 -9.83 3.35 -0.39
N GLY A 19 -10.43 3.32 -1.58
CA GLY A 19 -11.88 3.42 -1.73
C GLY A 19 -12.60 2.25 -1.04
N VAL A 20 -12.12 1.02 -1.24
CA VAL A 20 -12.67 -0.16 -0.57
C VAL A 20 -12.51 -0.07 0.95
N LEU A 21 -11.32 0.30 1.43
CA LEU A 21 -11.06 0.47 2.86
C LEU A 21 -11.96 1.55 3.47
N TRP A 22 -12.17 2.66 2.77
CA TRP A 22 -13.05 3.74 3.21
C TRP A 22 -14.48 3.26 3.43
N ILE A 23 -15.02 2.47 2.49
CA ILE A 23 -16.37 1.89 2.56
C ILE A 23 -16.47 0.94 3.75
N ILE A 24 -15.51 0.02 3.91
CA ILE A 24 -15.52 -0.97 4.99
C ILE A 24 -15.53 -0.28 6.35
N LEU A 25 -14.67 0.71 6.55
CA LEU A 25 -14.60 1.47 7.80
C LEU A 25 -15.85 2.34 8.03
N ALA A 26 -16.44 2.89 6.97
CA ALA A 26 -17.71 3.62 7.10
C ALA A 26 -18.84 2.71 7.63
N ILE A 27 -18.89 1.47 7.16
CA ILE A 27 -19.90 0.49 7.59
C ILE A 27 -19.60 -0.04 9.00
N VAL A 28 -18.36 -0.49 9.25
CA VAL A 28 -18.00 -1.24 10.47
C VAL A 28 -17.73 -0.31 11.67
N LEU A 29 -17.26 0.91 11.43
CA LEU A 29 -16.82 1.81 12.49
C LEU A 29 -17.69 3.06 12.59
N VAL A 30 -17.93 3.76 11.48
CA VAL A 30 -18.66 5.03 11.52
C VAL A 30 -20.14 4.83 11.84
N SER A 31 -20.77 3.81 11.28
CA SER A 31 -22.20 3.55 11.53
C SER A 31 -22.51 3.23 12.99
N PRO A 32 -21.82 2.28 13.67
CA PRO A 32 -22.08 2.02 15.09
C PRO A 32 -21.82 3.23 15.99
N ILE A 33 -20.79 4.02 15.70
CA ILE A 33 -20.48 5.24 16.46
C ILE A 33 -21.59 6.27 16.29
N ALA A 34 -22.06 6.51 15.05
CA ALA A 34 -23.14 7.44 14.78
C ALA A 34 -24.46 7.02 15.44
N TYR A 35 -24.75 5.72 15.47
CA TYR A 35 -25.89 5.15 16.19
C TYR A 35 -25.83 5.52 17.68
N CYS A 36 -24.70 5.22 18.33
CA CYS A 36 -24.55 5.44 19.76
C CYS A 36 -24.58 6.94 20.11
N ILE A 37 -24.04 7.82 19.26
CA ILE A 37 -24.11 9.27 19.47
C ILE A 37 -25.56 9.75 19.41
N ALA A 38 -26.34 9.27 18.45
CA ALA A 38 -27.73 9.67 18.30
C ALA A 38 -28.61 9.15 19.45
N ASP A 39 -28.35 7.94 19.97
CA ASP A 39 -29.07 7.39 21.12
C ASP A 39 -28.66 8.04 22.45
N ALA A 40 -27.39 8.37 22.60
CA ALA A 40 -26.87 9.09 23.76
C ALA A 40 -27.26 10.58 23.78
N THR A 41 -27.79 11.14 22.68
CA THR A 41 -28.18 12.55 22.59
C THR A 41 -29.67 12.71 22.87
N ASN A 42 -30.00 13.29 24.02
CA ASN A 42 -31.39 13.56 24.40
C ASN A 42 -32.05 14.64 23.52
N SER A 43 -33.39 14.77 23.59
CA SER A 43 -34.18 15.77 22.85
C SER A 43 -33.77 17.24 23.10
N LEU A 44 -33.02 17.49 24.17
CA LEU A 44 -32.44 18.78 24.55
C LEU A 44 -31.00 18.99 24.02
N GLY A 45 -30.47 18.06 23.23
CA GLY A 45 -29.11 18.11 22.67
C GLY A 45 -27.99 17.79 23.66
N LYS A 46 -28.31 17.28 24.85
CA LYS A 46 -27.31 16.85 25.85
C LYS A 46 -26.89 15.41 25.60
N PHE A 47 -25.57 15.21 25.48
CA PHE A 47 -24.93 13.90 25.32
C PHE A 47 -24.67 13.23 26.66
N ASP A 48 -25.07 11.96 26.80
CA ASP A 48 -24.78 11.12 27.96
C ASP A 48 -23.73 10.05 27.63
N ILE A 49 -22.56 10.15 28.26
CA ILE A 49 -21.46 9.23 28.01
C ILE A 49 -21.74 7.80 28.49
N ASN A 50 -22.59 7.61 29.50
CA ASN A 50 -22.87 6.28 30.03
C ASN A 50 -23.68 5.47 29.00
N ILE A 51 -24.74 6.07 28.45
CA ILE A 51 -25.57 5.48 27.39
C ILE A 51 -24.71 5.15 26.17
N PHE A 52 -23.81 6.07 25.78
CA PHE A 52 -22.90 5.84 24.65
C PHE A 52 -22.03 4.60 24.85
N VAL A 53 -21.40 4.44 26.02
CA VAL A 53 -20.49 3.32 26.30
C VAL A 53 -21.24 2.00 26.40
N GLU A 54 -22.43 2.00 26.98
CA GLU A 54 -23.29 0.81 27.09
C GLU A 54 -23.73 0.29 25.71
N GLU A 55 -24.13 1.19 24.81
CA GLU A 55 -24.63 0.84 23.48
C GLU A 55 -23.53 0.56 22.44
N LEU A 56 -22.28 0.99 22.69
CA LEU A 56 -21.18 0.86 21.73
C LEU A 56 -20.87 -0.58 21.34
N ILE A 57 -20.72 -1.48 22.32
CA ILE A 57 -20.38 -2.88 22.07
C ILE A 57 -21.53 -3.62 21.36
N PRO A 58 -22.80 -3.50 21.81
CA PRO A 58 -23.95 -4.02 21.07
C PRO A 58 -24.03 -3.50 19.63
N ALA A 59 -23.83 -2.20 19.42
CA ALA A 59 -23.95 -1.59 18.10
C ALA A 59 -22.88 -2.10 17.13
N ILE A 60 -21.64 -2.30 17.58
CA ILE A 60 -20.55 -2.85 16.75
C ILE A 60 -20.82 -4.31 16.38
N ARG A 61 -21.43 -5.10 17.28
CA ARG A 61 -21.74 -6.51 17.01
C ARG A 61 -22.88 -6.70 16.03
N SER A 62 -23.75 -5.71 15.87
CA SER A 62 -24.93 -5.82 15.03
C SER A 62 -24.76 -5.12 13.69
N PHE A 63 -24.73 -5.89 12.61
CA PHE A 63 -24.70 -5.34 11.24
C PHE A 63 -25.98 -4.56 10.88
N SER A 64 -27.09 -4.77 11.62
CA SER A 64 -28.34 -4.07 11.35
C SER A 64 -28.27 -2.57 11.64
N THR A 65 -27.33 -2.13 12.48
CA THR A 65 -27.12 -0.71 12.80
C THR A 65 -26.84 0.13 11.56
N PHE A 66 -26.15 -0.44 10.57
CA PHE A 66 -25.90 0.22 9.28
C PHE A 66 -27.18 0.63 8.57
N PHE A 67 -28.17 -0.27 8.47
CA PHE A 67 -29.43 0.04 7.82
C PHE A 67 -30.27 1.04 8.61
N GLN A 68 -30.16 1.05 9.94
CA GLN A 68 -30.90 1.99 10.79
C GLN A 68 -30.44 3.44 10.59
N MET A 69 -29.18 3.66 10.18
CA MET A 69 -28.63 5.01 9.93
C MET A 69 -29.41 5.80 8.88
N PHE A 70 -30.12 5.12 7.98
CA PHE A 70 -30.92 5.78 6.94
C PHE A 70 -32.28 6.29 7.42
N SER A 71 -32.66 6.05 8.68
CA SER A 71 -33.88 6.60 9.25
C SER A 71 -33.72 8.06 9.71
N ALA A 72 -34.85 8.77 9.82
CA ALA A 72 -34.87 10.20 10.16
C ALA A 72 -34.18 10.55 11.50
N LYS A 73 -34.16 9.61 12.46
CA LYS A 73 -33.52 9.80 13.76
C LYS A 73 -31.99 9.86 13.65
N TYR A 74 -31.41 9.02 12.79
CA TYR A 74 -29.96 8.78 12.77
C TYR A 74 -29.24 9.47 11.61
N ILE A 75 -29.94 9.78 10.51
CA ILE A 75 -29.33 10.24 9.25
C ILE A 75 -28.52 11.53 9.40
N GLY A 76 -28.97 12.47 10.23
CA GLY A 76 -28.25 13.72 10.49
C GLY A 76 -26.90 13.47 11.18
N THR A 77 -26.94 12.75 12.30
CA THR A 77 -25.75 12.37 13.08
C THR A 77 -24.78 11.53 12.25
N PHE A 78 -25.32 10.58 11.46
CA PHE A 78 -24.52 9.77 10.55
C PHE A 78 -23.82 10.61 9.49
N GLY A 79 -24.52 11.54 8.85
CA GLY A 79 -23.93 12.43 7.84
C GLY A 79 -22.79 13.28 8.41
N THR A 80 -22.95 13.86 9.60
CA THR A 80 -21.89 14.62 10.27
C THR A 80 -20.68 13.75 10.62
N CYS A 81 -20.93 12.57 11.18
CA CYS A 81 -19.85 11.62 11.53
C CYS A 81 -19.09 11.15 10.27
N LEU A 82 -19.82 10.81 9.21
CA LEU A 82 -19.26 10.36 7.93
C LEU A 82 -18.41 11.46 7.29
N MET A 83 -18.85 12.72 7.35
CA MET A 83 -18.09 13.85 6.80
C MET A 83 -16.77 14.06 7.57
N ASN A 84 -16.82 14.11 8.91
CA ASN A 84 -15.62 14.26 9.74
C ASN A 84 -14.63 13.11 9.53
N TYR A 85 -15.14 11.87 9.52
CA TYR A 85 -14.35 10.68 9.23
C TYR A 85 -13.68 10.77 7.85
N THR A 86 -14.41 11.18 6.81
CA THR A 86 -13.89 11.26 5.44
C THR A 86 -12.74 12.24 5.34
N ILE A 87 -12.85 13.40 6.00
CA ILE A 87 -11.78 14.40 6.03
C ILE A 87 -10.52 13.82 6.67
N VAL A 88 -10.64 13.23 7.86
CA VAL A 88 -9.51 12.64 8.59
C VAL A 88 -8.88 11.49 7.80
N PHE A 89 -9.71 10.59 7.27
CA PHE A 89 -9.26 9.45 6.48
C PHE A 89 -8.50 9.89 5.23
N PHE A 90 -8.98 10.93 4.54
CA PHE A 90 -8.34 11.45 3.34
C PHE A 90 -6.98 12.09 3.66
N VAL A 91 -6.87 12.84 4.76
CA VAL A 91 -5.59 13.39 5.23
C VAL A 91 -4.59 12.26 5.53
N CYS A 92 -5.01 11.25 6.30
CA CYS A 92 -4.17 10.08 6.58
C CYS A 92 -3.76 9.32 5.31
N SER A 93 -4.68 9.20 4.35
CA SER A 93 -4.44 8.55 3.06
C SER A 93 -3.40 9.29 2.22
N ILE A 94 -3.44 10.63 2.18
CA ILE A 94 -2.42 11.44 1.49
C ILE A 94 -1.04 11.23 2.16
N ILE A 95 -0.98 11.23 3.49
CA ILE A 95 0.27 10.99 4.22
C ILE A 95 0.80 9.58 3.91
N GLY A 96 -0.06 8.56 3.91
CA GLY A 96 0.31 7.20 3.49
C GLY A 96 0.85 7.16 2.07
N PHE A 97 0.15 7.78 1.12
CA PHE A 97 0.56 7.84 -0.28
C PHE A 97 1.92 8.50 -0.49
N THR A 98 2.18 9.61 0.21
CA THR A 98 3.45 10.32 0.08
C THR A 98 4.62 9.49 0.63
N LYS A 99 4.39 8.67 1.65
CA LYS A 99 5.40 7.75 2.20
C LYS A 99 5.66 6.53 1.31
N THR A 100 4.71 6.09 0.50
CA THR A 100 4.86 4.95 -0.42
C THR A 100 5.55 5.29 -1.73
N LYS A 101 5.91 6.57 -1.97
CA LYS A 101 6.62 6.94 -3.20
C LYS A 101 7.98 6.21 -3.28
N PRO A 102 8.35 5.65 -4.44
CA PRO A 102 9.63 4.98 -4.63
C PRO A 102 10.76 5.98 -4.39
N LYS A 103 11.60 5.71 -3.38
CA LYS A 103 12.70 6.61 -2.97
C LYS A 103 13.92 6.58 -3.89
N GLY A 104 13.93 5.70 -4.88
CA GLY A 104 15.05 5.54 -5.81
C GLY A 104 14.65 4.82 -7.10
N GLU A 105 15.55 4.86 -8.08
CA GLU A 105 15.35 4.30 -9.43
C GLU A 105 15.27 2.76 -9.46
N TYR A 106 15.62 2.12 -8.34
CA TYR A 106 15.67 0.67 -8.16
C TYR A 106 14.59 0.13 -7.21
N HIS A 107 13.63 0.96 -6.78
CA HIS A 107 12.53 0.51 -5.91
C HIS A 107 11.58 -0.40 -6.71
N ASP A 108 11.29 -1.61 -6.21
CA ASP A 108 10.55 -2.68 -6.91
C ASP A 108 11.14 -3.10 -8.27
N VAL A 109 12.41 -2.80 -8.52
CA VAL A 109 13.19 -3.54 -9.51
C VAL A 109 13.66 -4.78 -8.76
N GLU A 110 13.00 -5.91 -8.98
CA GLU A 110 13.66 -7.19 -8.73
C GLU A 110 14.98 -7.10 -9.47
N HIS A 111 16.08 -7.05 -8.73
CA HIS A 111 17.40 -7.27 -9.30
C HIS A 111 17.25 -8.61 -9.98
N GLY A 112 17.14 -8.57 -11.32
CA GLY A 112 16.83 -9.76 -12.10
C GLY A 112 17.71 -10.87 -11.58
N SER A 113 17.08 -11.99 -11.23
CA SER A 113 17.83 -13.22 -11.05
C SER A 113 18.78 -13.32 -12.24
N SER A 114 19.94 -13.89 -11.98
CA SER A 114 20.92 -14.27 -12.98
C SER A 114 20.32 -14.95 -14.23
N ASP A 115 19.07 -15.40 -14.18
CA ASP A 115 18.22 -15.85 -15.30
C ASP A 115 18.18 -14.93 -16.53
N TRP A 116 18.56 -13.64 -16.43
CA TRP A 116 18.73 -12.80 -17.63
C TRP A 116 19.88 -13.27 -18.56
N SER A 117 20.73 -14.19 -18.09
CA SER A 117 21.83 -14.77 -18.85
C SER A 117 21.52 -16.17 -19.41
N GLU A 118 20.28 -16.64 -19.37
CA GLU A 118 19.87 -17.76 -20.22
C GLU A 118 19.51 -17.21 -21.60
N ASN A 119 20.50 -17.22 -22.51
CA ASN A 119 20.46 -16.82 -23.93
C ASN A 119 20.77 -15.34 -24.28
N GLY A 120 21.34 -14.54 -23.38
CA GLY A 120 21.85 -13.17 -23.63
C GLY A 120 23.37 -13.03 -23.42
N GLU A 121 23.99 -11.96 -23.98
CA GLU A 121 25.46 -11.78 -24.14
C GLU A 121 26.34 -12.46 -23.08
N GLN A 122 27.00 -13.55 -23.47
CA GLN A 122 27.82 -14.43 -22.60
C GLN A 122 28.99 -13.72 -21.89
N TYR A 123 29.40 -12.55 -22.37
CA TYR A 123 30.37 -11.67 -21.72
C TYR A 123 30.27 -10.26 -22.33
N LYS A 124 30.53 -9.22 -21.52
CA LYS A 124 30.72 -7.86 -22.02
C LYS A 124 32.16 -7.43 -21.81
N VAL A 125 32.88 -7.19 -22.90
CA VAL A 125 34.24 -6.62 -22.85
C VAL A 125 34.12 -5.14 -22.52
N LEU A 126 34.47 -4.74 -21.30
CA LEU A 126 34.40 -3.34 -20.87
C LEU A 126 35.49 -2.50 -21.56
N ASN A 127 36.73 -3.01 -21.56
CA ASN A 127 37.89 -2.46 -22.26
C ASN A 127 39.05 -3.47 -22.18
N LYS A 128 39.94 -3.53 -23.19
CA LYS A 128 41.19 -4.32 -23.15
C LYS A 128 42.02 -4.09 -21.88
N ASN A 129 41.92 -2.90 -21.30
CA ASN A 129 42.65 -2.50 -20.09
C ASN A 129 41.82 -2.51 -18.80
N LYS A 130 40.50 -2.77 -18.84
CA LYS A 130 39.59 -2.60 -17.68
C LYS A 130 38.83 -3.88 -17.25
N GLY A 131 39.11 -5.03 -17.84
CA GLY A 131 38.57 -6.33 -17.41
C GLY A 131 37.28 -6.75 -18.13
N ILE A 132 36.85 -7.98 -17.85
CA ILE A 132 35.70 -8.67 -18.46
C ILE A 132 34.69 -8.96 -17.35
N ILE A 133 33.38 -8.82 -17.64
CA ILE A 133 32.31 -9.28 -16.75
C ILE A 133 31.78 -10.63 -17.26
N LEU A 134 31.73 -11.63 -16.37
CA LEU A 134 31.19 -12.97 -16.62
C LEU A 134 30.02 -13.26 -15.67
N ALA A 135 29.02 -13.98 -16.15
CA ALA A 135 27.92 -14.51 -15.33
C ALA A 135 28.29 -15.89 -14.72
N GLU A 136 27.55 -16.31 -13.69
CA GLU A 136 27.85 -17.45 -12.79
C GLU A 136 28.03 -18.82 -13.50
N ASP A 137 27.55 -18.98 -14.74
CA ASP A 137 27.68 -20.21 -15.54
C ASP A 137 28.38 -20.03 -16.90
N ASN A 138 29.05 -18.89 -17.14
CA ASN A 138 29.76 -18.62 -18.39
C ASN A 138 31.28 -18.82 -18.26
N TYR A 139 31.86 -19.53 -19.23
CA TYR A 139 33.29 -19.86 -19.27
C TYR A 139 34.05 -18.98 -20.27
N LEU A 140 35.28 -18.59 -19.93
CA LEU A 140 36.18 -17.95 -20.89
C LEU A 140 36.62 -18.98 -21.95
N PRO A 141 36.57 -18.65 -23.24
CA PRO A 141 37.10 -19.53 -24.27
C PRO A 141 38.62 -19.63 -24.13
N ILE A 142 39.13 -20.85 -24.28
CA ILE A 142 40.51 -21.26 -23.95
C ILE A 142 41.54 -20.54 -24.84
N ASP A 143 41.10 -19.94 -25.94
CA ASP A 143 41.89 -19.21 -26.93
C ASP A 143 42.19 -17.75 -26.53
N LYS A 144 41.51 -17.20 -25.50
CA LYS A 144 41.74 -15.82 -25.02
C LYS A 144 42.83 -15.77 -23.94
N ARG A 145 44.10 -15.82 -24.36
CA ARG A 145 45.24 -15.54 -23.49
C ARG A 145 45.48 -14.04 -23.37
N GLY A 146 45.08 -13.42 -22.25
CA GLY A 146 45.45 -12.04 -21.92
C GLY A 146 44.52 -11.33 -20.95
N ASN A 147 45.09 -10.88 -19.83
CA ASN A 147 44.53 -10.07 -18.74
C ASN A 147 43.51 -10.77 -17.80
N ILE A 148 44.00 -11.18 -16.63
CA ILE A 148 43.40 -12.12 -15.66
C ILE A 148 42.58 -11.41 -14.56
N ASN A 149 42.16 -10.16 -14.78
CA ASN A 149 41.27 -9.47 -13.85
C ASN A 149 39.82 -9.84 -14.18
N THR A 150 39.41 -11.00 -13.68
CA THR A 150 38.06 -11.52 -13.79
C THR A 150 37.39 -11.40 -12.43
N LEU A 151 36.32 -10.62 -12.32
CA LEU A 151 35.48 -10.57 -11.12
C LEU A 151 34.36 -11.59 -11.29
N ILE A 152 34.39 -12.65 -10.47
CA ILE A 152 33.32 -13.64 -10.41
C ILE A 152 32.32 -13.17 -9.35
N VAL A 153 31.08 -12.91 -9.76
CA VAL A 153 30.00 -12.54 -8.85
C VAL A 153 29.21 -13.80 -8.53
N GLY A 154 29.48 -14.42 -7.38
CA GLY A 154 28.74 -15.57 -6.87
C GLY A 154 27.64 -15.15 -5.89
N ARG A 155 26.55 -15.90 -5.84
CA ARG A 155 25.41 -15.65 -4.95
C ARG A 155 25.62 -16.30 -3.57
N PHE A 156 25.68 -15.49 -2.52
CA PHE A 156 25.62 -15.98 -1.13
C PHE A 156 24.17 -16.04 -0.65
N TRP A 157 23.65 -17.25 -0.43
CA TRP A 157 22.37 -17.47 0.25
C TRP A 157 22.58 -17.49 1.77
N PHE A 158 21.94 -16.58 2.50
CA PHE A 158 21.66 -16.78 3.92
C PHE A 158 20.19 -17.21 4.04
N TRP A 159 19.97 -18.37 4.66
CA TRP A 159 18.65 -18.90 5.00
C TRP A 159 18.15 -18.24 6.30
#